data_AF-A0A6L8MYF3-F1
#
_entry.id   AF-A0A6L8MYF3-F1
#
_cell.length_a   1.000
_cell.length_b   1.000
_cell.length_c   1.000
_cell.angle_alpha   90.00
_cell.angle_beta   90.00
_cell.angle_gamma   90.00
#
_symmetry.space_group_name_H-M   'P 1'
#
loop_
_entity.id
_entity.type
_entity.pdbx_description
1 polymer ?
#
loop_
_entity_poly.entity_id
_entity_poly.type
_entity_poly.pdbx_seq_one_letter_code
_entity_poly.pdbx_strand_id
1 'polypeptide(L)'
;MKRFIEVILEHTSIFLGNSKASKAIEPDSKEEIKNKIELALYKNASIHVIYGNRSFTGDIVKYDTERQQIIMKNFKRQVTSIIKLEDIQKITLVPESVKTSQQQEKKTEQHTGNRKNA
;
A
#
# COMPACT_ATOMS: atom_id res chain seq x y z
N MET A 1 1.51 30.88 23.78
CA MET A 1 2.03 29.85 22.85
C MET A 1 2.27 28.47 23.48
N LYS A 2 2.32 28.31 24.82
CA LYS A 2 2.55 27.00 25.47
C LYS A 2 1.39 25.99 25.29
N ARG A 3 0.14 26.46 25.37
CA ARG A 3 -1.06 25.62 25.20
C ARG A 3 -1.17 24.94 23.83
N PHE A 4 -0.67 25.59 22.77
CA PHE A 4 -0.69 24.99 21.43
C PHE A 4 0.31 23.85 21.29
N ILE A 5 1.48 23.96 21.94
CA ILE A 5 2.48 22.89 21.94
C ILE A 5 1.97 21.69 22.75
N GLU A 6 1.30 21.92 23.89
CA GLU A 6 0.67 20.87 24.69
C GLU A 6 -0.39 20.10 23.90
N VAL A 7 -1.30 20.81 23.21
CA VAL A 7 -2.32 20.18 22.36
C VAL A 7 -1.67 19.35 21.24
N ILE A 8 -0.65 19.88 20.56
CA ILE A 8 0.03 19.09 19.52
C ILE A 8 0.71 17.86 20.14
N LEU A 9 1.33 17.98 21.31
CA LEU A 9 2.00 16.88 21.97
C LEU A 9 1.02 15.76 22.36
N GLU A 10 -0.14 16.11 22.90
CA GLU A 10 -1.22 15.16 23.22
C GLU A 10 -1.69 14.41 21.97
N HIS A 11 -1.92 15.13 20.87
CA HIS A 11 -2.35 14.54 19.61
C HIS A 11 -1.25 13.68 18.96
N THR A 12 0.04 14.05 19.12
CA THR A 12 1.15 13.22 18.63
C THR A 12 1.27 11.92 19.41
N SER A 13 0.98 11.89 20.72
CA SER A 13 1.05 10.66 21.53
C SER A 13 0.02 9.61 21.06
N ILE A 14 -1.17 10.07 20.66
CA ILE A 14 -2.24 9.25 20.10
C ILE A 14 -1.83 8.69 18.73
N PHE A 15 -1.10 9.48 17.94
CA PHE A 15 -0.61 9.08 16.62
C PHE A 15 0.64 8.17 16.70
N LEU A 16 1.51 8.37 17.68
CA LEU A 16 2.74 7.59 17.92
C LEU A 16 2.52 6.31 18.73
N GLY A 17 1.33 6.07 19.28
CA GLY A 17 0.97 4.87 20.04
C GLY A 17 1.15 3.54 19.29
N ASN A 18 1.52 3.56 18.00
CA ASN A 18 1.88 2.38 17.21
C ASN A 18 3.32 2.41 16.64
N SER A 19 4.18 3.29 17.15
CA SER A 19 5.61 3.33 16.78
C SER A 19 6.41 2.22 17.48
N LYS A 20 6.01 0.95 17.28
CA LYS A 20 6.97 -0.13 17.55
C LYS A 20 8.13 0.10 16.57
N ALA A 21 9.33 0.31 17.11
CA ALA A 21 10.60 0.32 16.40
C ALA A 21 10.52 -0.65 15.22
N SER A 22 10.83 -0.17 14.01
CA SER A 22 10.66 -0.87 12.73
C SER A 22 10.76 -2.38 12.93
N LYS A 23 9.61 -3.06 13.09
CA LYS A 23 9.60 -4.51 13.24
C LYS A 23 10.36 -5.02 12.03
N ALA A 24 11.42 -5.80 12.26
CA ALA A 24 12.05 -6.56 11.20
C ALA A 24 10.91 -7.21 10.41
N ILE A 25 10.91 -7.01 9.08
CA ILE A 25 9.86 -7.54 8.22
C ILE A 25 10.04 -9.06 8.24
N GLU A 26 9.37 -9.71 9.18
CA GLU A 26 9.26 -11.16 9.19
C GLU A 26 8.56 -11.55 7.88
N PRO A 27 9.23 -12.35 7.02
CA PRO A 27 8.62 -12.77 5.78
C PRO A 27 7.41 -13.65 6.08
N ASP A 28 6.29 -13.37 5.42
CA ASP A 28 5.11 -14.22 5.49
C ASP A 28 5.46 -15.60 4.91
N SER A 29 4.88 -16.66 5.47
CA SER A 29 5.03 -18.00 4.88
C SER A 29 4.34 -18.08 3.52
N LYS A 30 4.75 -19.03 2.67
CA LYS A 30 4.13 -19.21 1.34
C LYS A 30 2.62 -19.51 1.42
N GLU A 31 2.19 -20.19 2.48
CA GLU A 31 0.77 -20.49 2.73
C GLU A 31 0.00 -19.24 3.14
N GLU A 32 0.57 -18.41 4.02
CA GLU A 32 0.00 -17.13 4.40
C GLU A 32 -0.14 -16.18 3.22
N ILE A 33 0.88 -16.12 2.35
CA ILE A 33 0.86 -15.34 1.12
C ILE A 33 -0.31 -15.77 0.23
N LYS A 34 -0.50 -17.07 0.00
CA LYS A 34 -1.62 -17.61 -0.80
C LYS A 34 -2.97 -17.24 -0.17
N ASN A 35 -3.14 -17.52 1.12
CA ASN A 35 -4.39 -17.24 1.83
C ASN A 35 -4.76 -15.75 1.75
N LYS A 36 -3.78 -14.85 1.87
CA LYS A 36 -4.01 -13.40 1.76
C LYS A 36 -4.35 -12.97 0.33
N ILE A 37 -3.75 -13.58 -0.69
CA ILE A 37 -4.10 -13.33 -2.11
C ILE A 37 -5.54 -13.76 -2.37
N GLU A 38 -5.92 -14.97 -1.94
CA GLU A 38 -7.28 -15.49 -2.10
C GLU A 38 -8.30 -14.62 -1.36
N LEU A 39 -7.99 -14.22 -0.12
CA LEU A 39 -8.82 -13.32 0.65
C LEU A 39 -8.99 -11.96 -0.03
N ALA A 40 -7.91 -11.42 -0.61
CA ALA A 40 -7.95 -10.16 -1.34
C ALA A 40 -8.79 -10.25 -2.62
N LEU A 41 -8.67 -11.35 -3.37
CA LEU A 41 -9.52 -11.61 -4.54
C LEU A 41 -10.99 -11.74 -4.15
N TYR A 42 -11.29 -12.50 -3.09
CA TYR A 42 -12.65 -12.67 -2.58
C TYR A 42 -13.29 -11.35 -2.17
N LYS A 43 -12.52 -10.49 -1.48
CA LYS A 43 -12.98 -9.16 -1.03
C LYS A 43 -12.88 -8.07 -2.10
N ASN A 44 -12.36 -8.38 -3.28
CA ASN A 44 -11.95 -7.40 -4.28
C ASN A 44 -11.11 -6.25 -3.67
N ALA A 45 -10.26 -6.61 -2.71
CA ALA A 45 -9.49 -5.67 -1.92
C ALA A 45 -8.13 -5.40 -2.58
N SER A 46 -7.72 -4.15 -2.47
CA SER A 46 -6.38 -3.71 -2.81
C SER A 46 -5.35 -4.31 -1.85
N ILE A 47 -4.13 -4.57 -2.34
CA ILE A 47 -3.04 -5.11 -1.52
C ILE A 47 -1.75 -4.29 -1.64
N HIS A 48 -0.95 -4.37 -0.59
CA HIS A 48 0.43 -3.90 -0.54
C HIS A 48 1.35 -5.12 -0.47
N VAL A 49 2.26 -5.21 -1.43
CA VAL A 49 3.22 -6.31 -1.58
C VAL A 49 4.63 -5.78 -1.43
N ILE A 50 5.41 -6.43 -0.59
CA ILE A 50 6.85 -6.21 -0.45
C ILE A 50 7.55 -7.40 -1.10
N TYR A 51 8.42 -7.14 -2.07
CA TYR A 51 9.14 -8.16 -2.83
C TYR A 51 10.54 -7.67 -3.17
N GLY A 52 11.56 -8.50 -2.92
CA GLY A 52 12.96 -8.07 -2.97
C GLY A 52 13.20 -6.75 -2.20
N ASN A 53 13.75 -5.73 -2.87
CA ASN A 53 13.98 -4.41 -2.29
C ASN A 53 12.92 -3.36 -2.68
N ARG A 54 11.75 -3.80 -3.16
CA ARG A 54 10.71 -2.91 -3.67
C ARG A 54 9.38 -3.21 -2.98
N SER A 55 8.49 -2.22 -3.01
CA SER A 55 7.12 -2.38 -2.56
C SER A 55 6.14 -1.87 -3.61
N PHE A 56 4.94 -2.42 -3.58
CA PHE A 56 3.93 -2.13 -4.57
C PHE A 56 2.53 -2.16 -3.95
N THR A 57 1.79 -1.07 -4.15
CA THR A 57 0.39 -0.96 -3.71
C THR A 57 -0.51 -0.91 -4.93
N GLY A 58 -1.49 -1.80 -4.99
CA GLY A 58 -2.33 -1.92 -6.17
C GLY A 58 -3.49 -2.89 -6.03
N ASP A 59 -4.29 -2.95 -7.08
CA ASP A 59 -5.32 -3.97 -7.24
C ASP A 59 -4.70 -5.22 -7.89
N ILE A 60 -5.18 -6.40 -7.49
CA ILE A 60 -4.82 -7.67 -8.14
C ILE A 60 -5.67 -7.79 -9.40
N VAL A 61 -5.01 -7.91 -10.55
CA VAL A 61 -5.67 -8.11 -11.85
C VAL A 61 -5.88 -9.59 -12.12
N LYS A 62 -4.88 -10.41 -11.81
CA LYS A 62 -4.93 -11.85 -12.02
C LYS A 62 -3.97 -12.57 -11.07
N TYR A 63 -4.37 -13.73 -10.60
CA TYR A 63 -3.49 -14.70 -9.96
C TYR A 63 -3.35 -15.92 -10.87
N ASP A 64 -2.12 -16.23 -11.27
CA ASP A 64 -1.77 -17.37 -12.11
C ASP A 64 -1.14 -18.46 -11.23
N THR A 65 -1.94 -19.48 -10.94
CA THR A 65 -1.61 -20.58 -10.03
C THR A 65 -0.61 -21.55 -10.64
N GLU A 66 -0.60 -21.72 -11.97
CA GLU A 66 0.33 -22.59 -12.69
C GLU A 66 1.76 -22.06 -12.60
N ARG A 67 1.92 -20.75 -12.87
CA ARG A 67 3.22 -20.08 -12.86
C ARG A 67 3.59 -19.50 -11.50
N GLN A 68 2.70 -19.63 -10.51
CA GLN A 68 2.84 -19.05 -9.17
C GLN A 68 3.21 -17.56 -9.21
N GLN A 69 2.43 -16.77 -9.94
CA GLN A 69 2.66 -15.32 -10.11
C GLN A 69 1.37 -14.52 -9.98
N ILE A 70 1.48 -13.29 -9.50
CA ILE A 70 0.40 -12.31 -9.44
C ILE A 70 0.66 -11.17 -10.42
N ILE A 71 -0.41 -10.72 -11.06
CA ILE A 71 -0.42 -9.54 -11.93
C ILE A 71 -1.16 -8.45 -11.17
N MET A 72 -0.50 -7.32 -10.93
CA MET A 72 -1.05 -6.23 -10.15
C MET A 72 -0.96 -4.89 -10.87
N LYS A 73 -1.97 -4.04 -10.70
CA LYS A 73 -2.02 -2.68 -11.28
C LYS A 73 -1.82 -1.62 -10.20
N ASN A 74 -0.84 -0.74 -10.39
CA ASN A 74 -0.51 0.31 -9.43
C ASN A 74 -1.54 1.46 -9.43
N PHE A 75 -1.89 1.96 -8.25
CA PHE A 75 -2.80 3.11 -8.13
C PHE A 75 -2.22 4.39 -8.73
N LYS A 76 -0.94 4.69 -8.48
CA LYS A 76 -0.29 5.96 -8.85
C LYS A 76 0.12 6.02 -10.32
N ARG A 77 0.62 4.94 -10.89
CA ARG A 77 1.29 5.01 -12.21
C ARG A 77 0.58 4.34 -13.36
N GLN A 78 -0.55 3.67 -13.13
CA GLN A 78 -1.21 2.80 -14.12
C GLN A 78 -0.30 1.70 -14.71
N VAL A 79 0.87 1.47 -14.10
CA VAL A 79 1.80 0.41 -14.49
C VAL A 79 1.31 -0.91 -13.90
N THR A 80 1.39 -1.96 -14.71
CA THR A 80 1.12 -3.32 -14.29
C THR A 80 2.44 -4.04 -14.03
N SER A 81 2.53 -4.73 -12.89
CA SER A 81 3.70 -5.53 -12.52
C SER A 81 3.31 -6.99 -12.39
N ILE A 82 4.19 -7.86 -12.87
CA ILE A 82 4.12 -9.31 -12.66
C ILE A 82 5.11 -9.65 -11.54
N ILE A 83 4.63 -10.28 -10.48
CA ILE A 83 5.41 -10.60 -9.28
C ILE A 83 5.24 -12.09 -9.00
N LYS A 84 6.35 -12.83 -8.90
CA LYS A 84 6.30 -14.24 -8.53
C LYS A 84 6.10 -14.40 -7.03
N LEU A 85 5.39 -15.44 -6.61
CA LEU A 85 5.15 -15.73 -5.20
C LEU A 85 6.43 -15.99 -4.41
N GLU A 86 7.48 -16.51 -5.04
CA GLU A 86 8.78 -16.78 -4.41
C GLU A 86 9.54 -15.51 -4.00
N ASP A 87 9.31 -14.41 -4.72
CA ASP A 87 9.99 -13.14 -4.47
C ASP A 87 9.26 -12.28 -3.42
N ILE A 88 8.04 -12.67 -3.04
CA ILE A 88 7.19 -11.94 -2.10
C ILE A 88 7.66 -12.23 -0.69
N GLN A 89 8.02 -11.16 0.02
CA GLN A 89 8.33 -11.22 1.44
C GLN A 89 7.08 -11.00 2.28
N LYS A 90 6.16 -10.12 1.87
CA LYS A 90 4.99 -9.79 2.69
C LYS A 90 3.82 -9.28 1.87
N ILE A 91 2.61 -9.68 2.27
CA ILE A 91 1.35 -9.18 1.74
C ILE A 91 0.50 -8.59 2.85
N THR A 92 -0.05 -7.40 2.59
CA THR A 92 -0.99 -6.72 3.49
C THR A 92 -2.20 -6.23 2.71
N LEU A 93 -3.41 -6.46 3.21
CA LEU A 93 -4.61 -5.86 2.62
C LEU A 93 -4.66 -4.37 2.94
N VAL A 94 -5.04 -3.58 1.94
CA VAL A 94 -5.07 -2.12 2.02
C VAL A 94 -6.52 -1.69 2.23
N PRO A 95 -6.81 -0.87 3.26
CA PRO A 95 -8.14 -0.29 3.46
C PRO A 95 -8.57 0.58 2.27
N GLU A 96 -9.86 0.60 1.97
CA GLU A 96 -10.41 1.41 0.86
C GLU A 96 -10.13 2.91 1.01
N SER A 97 -10.04 3.41 2.24
CA SER A 97 -9.68 4.80 2.52
C SER A 97 -8.33 5.20 1.92
N VAL A 98 -7.36 4.28 1.92
CA VAL A 98 -6.03 4.50 1.31
C VAL A 98 -6.15 4.56 -0.21
N LYS A 99 -7.03 3.76 -0.82
CA LYS A 99 -7.27 3.81 -2.27
C LYS A 99 -7.79 5.18 -2.69
N THR A 100 -8.75 5.73 -1.95
CA THR A 100 -9.33 7.05 -2.22
C THR A 100 -8.31 8.17 -2.09
N SER A 101 -7.54 8.21 -0.98
CA SER A 101 -6.55 9.27 -0.76
C SER A 101 -5.43 9.28 -1.81
N GLN A 102 -4.96 8.10 -2.22
CA GLN A 102 -3.89 7.97 -3.21
C GLN A 102 -4.35 8.29 -4.65
N GLN A 103 -5.64 8.18 -4.94
CA GLN A 103 -6.22 8.61 -6.22
C GLN A 103 -6.46 10.13 -6.27
N GLN A 104 -6.76 10.76 -5.12
CA GLN A 104 -6.98 12.20 -5.03
C GLN A 104 -5.68 13.01 -5.24
N GLU A 105 -4.53 12.53 -4.78
CA GLU A 105 -3.21 13.16 -5.05
C GLU A 105 -3.00 13.45 -6.55
N LYS A 106 -3.42 12.53 -7.43
CA LYS A 106 -3.30 12.73 -8.89
C LYS A 106 -4.16 13.87 -9.44
N LYS A 107 -5.34 14.10 -8.87
CA LYS A 107 -6.25 15.15 -9.36
C LYS A 107 -5.72 16.54 -8.99
N THR A 108 -5.08 16.67 -7.84
CA THR A 108 -4.53 17.95 -7.38
C THR A 108 -3.29 18.37 -8.16
N GLU A 109 -2.42 17.43 -8.55
CA GLU A 109 -1.25 17.72 -9.41
C GLU A 109 -1.63 18.23 -10.81
N GLN A 110 -2.78 17.81 -11.34
CA GLN A 110 -3.26 18.30 -12.65
C GLN A 110 -3.80 19.73 -12.60
N HIS A 111 -4.24 20.22 -11.44
CA HIS A 111 -4.78 21.58 -11.28
C HIS A 111 -3.74 22.64 -10.91
N THR A 112 -2.59 22.27 -10.36
CA THR A 112 -1.52 23.23 -10.00
C THR A 112 -0.55 23.53 -11.15
N GLY A 113 -0.57 22.75 -12.23
CA GLY A 113 0.25 22.99 -13.42
C GLY A 113 -0.15 24.21 -14.27
N ASN A 114 -1.32 24.82 -14.04
CA ASN A 114 -1.88 25.86 -14.91
C ASN A 114 -1.79 27.30 -14.34
N ARG A 115 -1.02 27.53 -13.28
CA ARG A 115 -0.86 28.86 -12.63
C ARG A 115 0.55 29.45 -12.71
N LYS A 116 1.32 29.13 -13.76
CA LYS A 116 2.66 29.72 -13.96
C LYS A 116 2.82 30.64 -15.17
N ASN A 117 1.74 30.90 -15.92
CA ASN A 117 1.74 31.81 -17.06
C ASN A 117 0.58 32.80 -16.94
N ALA A 118 0.68 33.77 -16.04
CA ALA A 118 -0.12 35.00 -16.03
C ALA A 118 0.67 36.10 -15.31
#